data_AF-A0A5P2G3E1-F1
#
_entry.id   AF-A0A5P2G3E1-F1
#
_cell.length_a   1.000
_cell.length_b   1.000
_cell.length_c   1.000
_cell.angle_alpha   90.00
_cell.angle_beta   90.00
_cell.angle_gamma   90.00
#
_symmetry.space_group_name_H-M   'P 1'
#
loop_
_entity.id
_entity.type
_entity.pdbx_description
1 polymer ?
#
loop_
_entity_poly.entity_id
_entity_poly.type
_entity_poly.pdbx_seq_one_letter_code
_entity_poly.pdbx_strand_id
1 'polypeptide(L)'
;METENCIFHYTSIDTLARILDSQSIRFNRLDKLDDMEEGSGIPDYIRSWVFTSCWTESSEENIALWKMYADRYVGKGVRIALPRDMFKIYNISVKKIEDNIGFRCISKTNFYQSYLPFDDLCSADYFTFLSSNTDQNINSTFYKRIIYDKDYKQKNFDLIKADIAKNTTSFAIPEMGQYKSPIWEFQKESRFTLFFLPLIRNKDLSIKEKYELLPRTLTIPKSSELQDYYLKLDENILNHIKVRLSPLAKDSDKIIVKALLDKYTTNGSIEESNLRIR
;
A
#
# COMPACT_ATOMS: atom_id res chain seq x y z
N MET A 1 -25.70 2.12 -9.87
CA MET A 1 -24.57 2.71 -9.14
C MET A 1 -23.32 2.37 -9.91
N GLU A 2 -22.89 3.34 -10.71
CA GLU A 2 -21.82 3.24 -11.70
C GLU A 2 -20.48 2.88 -11.06
N THR A 3 -19.69 2.14 -11.82
CA THR A 3 -18.36 1.58 -11.53
C THR A 3 -17.24 2.61 -11.35
N GLU A 4 -17.54 3.89 -11.13
CA GLU A 4 -16.57 4.96 -11.37
C GLU A 4 -15.38 5.03 -10.39
N ASN A 5 -15.38 4.30 -9.27
CA ASN A 5 -14.27 4.31 -8.30
C ASN A 5 -13.82 2.93 -7.82
N CYS A 6 -14.13 1.85 -8.54
CA CYS A 6 -13.73 0.51 -8.14
C CYS A 6 -12.30 0.16 -8.60
N ILE A 7 -11.57 -0.57 -7.76
CA ILE A 7 -10.25 -1.16 -8.05
C ILE A 7 -10.30 -2.66 -7.76
N PHE A 8 -9.43 -3.40 -8.43
CA PHE A 8 -9.47 -4.85 -8.44
C PHE A 8 -8.17 -5.46 -7.91
N HIS A 9 -8.31 -6.49 -7.08
CA HIS A 9 -7.20 -7.24 -6.52
C HIS A 9 -7.36 -8.73 -6.83
N TYR A 10 -6.42 -9.26 -7.61
CA TYR A 10 -6.33 -10.69 -7.89
C TYR A 10 -5.58 -11.35 -6.74
N THR A 11 -6.16 -12.40 -6.16
CA THR A 11 -5.59 -13.03 -4.96
C THR A 11 -6.15 -14.44 -4.76
N SER A 12 -5.57 -15.17 -3.81
CA SER A 12 -6.03 -16.51 -3.46
C SER A 12 -7.27 -16.51 -2.58
N ILE A 13 -7.99 -17.64 -2.57
CA ILE A 13 -9.13 -17.86 -1.66
C ILE A 13 -8.66 -17.77 -0.20
N ASP A 14 -7.46 -18.27 0.10
CA ASP A 14 -6.84 -18.15 1.43
C ASP A 14 -6.64 -16.68 1.82
N THR A 15 -6.19 -15.85 0.89
CA THR A 15 -5.98 -14.42 1.15
C THR A 15 -7.30 -13.70 1.28
N LEU A 16 -8.33 -14.04 0.48
CA LEU A 16 -9.69 -13.57 0.66
C LEU A 16 -10.19 -13.90 2.08
N ALA A 17 -10.01 -15.14 2.55
CA ALA A 17 -10.42 -15.55 3.89
C ALA A 17 -9.74 -14.69 4.97
N ARG A 18 -8.43 -14.44 4.84
CA ARG A 18 -7.69 -13.55 5.76
C ARG A 18 -8.20 -12.12 5.72
N ILE A 19 -8.44 -11.55 4.54
CA ILE A 19 -8.98 -10.18 4.39
C ILE A 19 -10.35 -10.07 5.06
N LEU A 20 -11.24 -11.03 4.83
CA LEU A 20 -12.58 -11.05 5.41
C LEU A 20 -12.55 -11.19 6.95
N ASP A 21 -11.69 -12.06 7.47
CA ASP A 21 -11.56 -12.33 8.90
C ASP A 21 -10.92 -11.16 9.66
N SER A 22 -9.82 -10.61 9.13
CA SER A 22 -9.07 -9.54 9.80
C SER A 22 -9.58 -8.14 9.47
N GLN A 23 -10.44 -8.00 8.46
CA GLN A 23 -10.93 -6.72 7.91
C GLN A 23 -9.78 -5.76 7.57
N SER A 24 -8.73 -6.28 6.94
CA SER A 24 -7.53 -5.50 6.63
C SER A 24 -6.89 -5.94 5.33
N ILE A 25 -6.23 -5.00 4.65
CA ILE A 25 -5.41 -5.28 3.47
C ILE A 25 -3.94 -5.30 3.87
N ARG A 26 -3.22 -6.32 3.39
CA ARG A 26 -1.78 -6.44 3.57
C ARG A 26 -1.05 -5.46 2.65
N PHE A 27 -0.06 -4.80 3.21
CA PHE A 27 0.97 -4.04 2.54
C PHE A 27 2.30 -4.76 2.75
N ASN A 28 2.96 -5.11 1.65
CA ASN A 28 4.25 -5.80 1.65
C ASN A 28 5.37 -4.78 1.42
N ARG A 29 6.59 -5.06 1.88
CA ARG A 29 7.73 -4.18 1.61
C ARG A 29 8.03 -4.07 0.12
N LEU A 30 8.48 -2.91 -0.32
CA LEU A 30 8.81 -2.62 -1.72
C LEU A 30 9.93 -3.54 -2.23
N ASP A 31 10.88 -3.93 -1.38
CA ASP A 31 11.96 -4.88 -1.73
C ASP A 31 11.54 -6.36 -1.74
N LYS A 32 10.25 -6.64 -1.52
CA LYS A 32 9.65 -7.99 -1.51
C LYS A 32 8.57 -8.17 -2.58
N LEU A 33 8.44 -7.21 -3.51
CA LEU A 33 7.55 -7.34 -4.66
C LEU A 33 8.11 -8.31 -5.70
N ASP A 34 7.25 -8.77 -6.62
CA ASP A 34 7.62 -9.74 -7.65
C ASP A 34 8.61 -9.18 -8.68
N ASP A 35 8.61 -7.86 -8.91
CA ASP A 35 9.60 -7.20 -9.75
C ASP A 35 10.84 -6.85 -8.90
N MET A 36 11.86 -7.71 -8.94
CA MET A 36 13.12 -7.48 -8.25
C MET A 36 13.85 -6.22 -8.72
N GLU A 37 13.54 -5.73 -9.93
CA GLU A 37 14.16 -4.54 -10.51
C GLU A 37 13.37 -3.26 -10.21
N GLU A 38 12.14 -3.34 -9.73
CA GLU A 38 11.31 -2.16 -9.45
C GLU A 38 11.95 -1.23 -8.40
N GLY A 39 12.76 -1.81 -7.52
CA GLY A 39 13.56 -1.09 -6.56
C GLY A 39 14.92 -0.59 -7.07
N SER A 40 15.33 -0.94 -8.30
CA SER A 40 16.63 -0.56 -8.86
C SER A 40 16.74 0.97 -8.94
N GLY A 41 17.86 1.50 -8.46
CA GLY A 41 18.07 2.94 -8.26
C GLY A 41 17.73 3.43 -6.84
N ILE A 42 16.92 2.70 -6.08
CA ILE A 42 16.63 2.98 -4.66
C ILE A 42 17.43 2.00 -3.78
N PRO A 43 18.24 2.48 -2.83
CA PRO A 43 18.95 1.61 -1.89
C PRO A 43 18.02 0.71 -1.08
N ASP A 44 18.41 -0.55 -0.90
CA ASP A 44 17.63 -1.59 -0.22
C ASP A 44 17.09 -1.16 1.15
N TYR A 45 17.92 -0.44 1.91
CA TYR A 45 17.56 0.04 3.24
C TYR A 45 16.37 1.00 3.18
N ILE A 46 16.27 1.88 2.17
CA ILE A 46 15.10 2.76 1.97
C ILE A 46 13.90 1.95 1.53
N ARG A 47 14.07 0.97 0.63
CA ARG A 47 12.97 0.12 0.17
C ARG A 47 12.32 -0.67 1.31
N SER A 48 13.09 -1.02 2.35
CA SER A 48 12.58 -1.69 3.55
C SER A 48 11.60 -0.86 4.40
N TRP A 49 11.58 0.46 4.15
CA TRP A 49 10.73 1.44 4.82
C TRP A 49 9.48 1.81 4.01
N VAL A 50 9.37 1.31 2.78
CA VAL A 50 8.24 1.54 1.86
C VAL A 50 7.39 0.29 1.78
N PHE A 51 6.09 0.41 2.05
CA PHE A 51 5.15 -0.70 2.07
C PHE A 51 4.04 -0.45 1.07
N THR A 52 3.72 -1.43 0.25
CA THR A 52 2.81 -1.28 -0.88
C THR A 52 1.75 -2.38 -0.94
N SER A 53 0.56 -2.02 -1.41
CA SER A 53 -0.49 -2.96 -1.78
C SER A 53 -0.88 -2.72 -3.23
N CYS A 54 -0.77 -3.75 -4.08
CA CYS A 54 -0.89 -3.66 -5.54
C CYS A 54 -2.30 -4.07 -6.03
N TRP A 55 -2.86 -3.26 -6.92
CA TRP A 55 -4.22 -3.34 -7.46
C TRP A 55 -4.19 -3.03 -8.97
N THR A 56 -5.33 -3.18 -9.64
CA THR A 56 -5.51 -2.65 -10.99
C THR A 56 -6.81 -1.85 -11.07
N GLU A 57 -6.81 -0.81 -11.89
CA GLU A 57 -8.02 -0.06 -12.23
C GLU A 57 -8.79 -0.70 -13.40
N SER A 58 -8.22 -1.72 -14.05
CA SER A 58 -8.83 -2.38 -15.20
C SER A 58 -10.01 -3.26 -14.76
N SER A 59 -11.22 -2.88 -15.17
CA SER A 59 -12.41 -3.72 -14.99
C SER A 59 -12.36 -4.99 -15.84
N GLU A 60 -11.68 -4.93 -16.99
CA GLU A 60 -11.37 -6.08 -17.82
C GLU A 60 -10.43 -7.05 -17.10
N GLU A 61 -10.74 -8.35 -17.21
CA GLU A 61 -9.92 -9.40 -16.63
C GLU A 61 -8.61 -9.60 -17.40
N ASN A 62 -7.54 -9.89 -16.68
CA ASN A 62 -6.25 -10.19 -17.27
C ASN A 62 -5.80 -11.61 -16.89
N ILE A 63 -5.62 -12.45 -17.92
CA ILE A 63 -5.19 -13.85 -17.76
C ILE A 63 -3.82 -13.96 -17.06
N ALA A 64 -2.90 -13.03 -17.34
CA ALA A 64 -1.59 -13.03 -16.68
C ALA A 64 -1.74 -12.77 -15.17
N LEU A 65 -2.61 -11.83 -14.77
CA LEU A 65 -2.85 -11.51 -13.36
C LEU A 65 -3.48 -12.68 -12.60
N TRP A 66 -4.41 -13.41 -13.24
CA TRP A 66 -4.96 -14.66 -12.68
C TRP A 66 -3.85 -15.68 -12.38
N LYS A 67 -2.95 -15.92 -13.34
CA LYS A 67 -1.84 -16.88 -13.18
C LYS A 67 -0.78 -16.44 -12.16
N MET A 68 -0.56 -15.14 -12.04
CA MET A 68 0.44 -14.59 -11.11
C MET A 68 -0.05 -14.58 -9.67
N TYR A 69 -1.29 -14.16 -9.43
CA TYR A 69 -1.73 -13.76 -8.09
C TYR A 69 -2.85 -14.61 -7.48
N ALA A 70 -3.66 -15.31 -8.27
CA ALA A 70 -4.84 -16.00 -7.74
C ALA A 70 -4.49 -17.35 -7.08
N ASP A 71 -3.58 -18.11 -7.66
CA ASP A 71 -2.88 -19.23 -7.04
C ASP A 71 -1.74 -19.57 -7.98
N ARG A 72 -0.51 -19.52 -7.46
CA ARG A 72 0.70 -19.73 -8.27
C ARG A 72 0.54 -21.09 -8.95
N TYR A 73 0.70 -21.12 -10.27
CA TYR A 73 0.65 -22.32 -11.14
C TYR A 73 -0.73 -22.82 -11.59
N VAL A 74 -1.82 -22.68 -10.81
CA VAL A 74 -3.13 -23.22 -11.22
C VAL A 74 -4.12 -22.12 -11.62
N GLY A 75 -3.87 -20.88 -11.21
CA GLY A 75 -4.76 -19.75 -11.51
C GLY A 75 -6.12 -19.87 -10.81
N LYS A 76 -6.25 -20.67 -9.76
CA LYS A 76 -7.48 -20.83 -8.97
C LYS A 76 -7.50 -19.82 -7.84
N GLY A 77 -8.30 -18.80 -7.97
CA GLY A 77 -8.49 -17.85 -6.89
C GLY A 77 -9.62 -16.91 -7.21
N VAL A 78 -9.49 -15.69 -6.70
CA VAL A 78 -10.54 -14.69 -6.81
C VAL A 78 -10.00 -13.34 -7.25
N ARG A 79 -10.89 -12.53 -7.78
CA ARG A 79 -10.67 -11.11 -8.02
C ARG A 79 -11.67 -10.33 -7.17
N ILE A 80 -11.16 -9.63 -6.18
CA ILE A 80 -11.92 -8.76 -5.29
C ILE A 80 -12.10 -7.41 -5.95
N ALA A 81 -13.29 -6.83 -5.85
CA ALA A 81 -13.59 -5.48 -6.30
C ALA A 81 -14.01 -4.63 -5.09
N LEU A 82 -13.26 -3.55 -4.82
CA LEU A 82 -13.50 -2.62 -3.71
C LEU A 82 -13.40 -1.17 -4.17
N PRO A 83 -14.04 -0.22 -3.47
CA PRO A 83 -13.85 1.20 -3.77
C PRO A 83 -12.43 1.66 -3.37
N ARG A 84 -11.93 2.73 -3.98
CA ARG A 84 -10.58 3.26 -3.65
C ARG A 84 -10.48 3.79 -2.21
N ASP A 85 -11.55 4.38 -1.70
CA ASP A 85 -11.70 4.91 -0.35
C ASP A 85 -12.14 3.84 0.66
N MET A 86 -11.49 2.67 0.61
CA MET A 86 -11.85 1.51 1.43
C MET A 86 -11.26 1.48 2.84
N PHE A 87 -10.34 2.40 3.18
CA PHE A 87 -9.58 2.35 4.42
C PHE A 87 -10.17 3.21 5.52
N LYS A 88 -10.12 2.72 6.76
CA LYS A 88 -10.59 3.44 7.94
C LYS A 88 -9.78 4.71 8.16
N ILE A 89 -10.46 5.81 8.46
CA ILE A 89 -9.84 7.10 8.79
C ILE A 89 -9.92 7.36 10.28
N TYR A 90 -8.80 7.72 10.88
CA TYR A 90 -8.66 8.12 12.28
C TYR A 90 -8.46 9.63 12.37
N ASN A 91 -9.24 10.28 13.23
CA ASN A 91 -9.05 11.69 13.56
C ASN A 91 -8.14 11.79 14.80
N ILE A 92 -6.89 12.21 14.59
CA ILE A 92 -5.86 12.25 15.62
C ILE A 92 -5.61 13.70 16.00
N SER A 93 -5.56 14.02 17.29
CA SER A 93 -5.23 15.37 17.74
C SER A 93 -3.81 15.75 17.31
N VAL A 94 -3.66 16.90 16.65
CA VAL A 94 -2.34 17.44 16.23
C VAL A 94 -1.42 17.60 17.43
N LYS A 95 -1.94 18.13 18.54
CA LYS A 95 -1.18 18.28 19.79
C LYS A 95 -0.61 16.94 20.28
N LYS A 96 -1.40 15.85 20.20
CA LYS A 96 -0.96 14.51 20.59
C LYS A 96 0.22 14.03 19.73
N ILE A 97 0.22 14.37 18.43
CA ILE A 97 1.32 14.07 17.52
C ILE A 97 2.55 14.88 17.93
N GLU A 98 2.42 16.20 18.06
CA GLU A 98 3.51 17.12 18.42
C GLU A 98 4.20 16.72 19.73
N ASP A 99 3.40 16.42 20.76
CA ASP A 99 3.89 15.97 22.07
C ASP A 99 4.70 14.66 21.98
N ASN A 100 4.43 13.81 20.99
CA ASN A 100 5.08 12.51 20.81
C ASN A 100 6.32 12.56 19.90
N ILE A 101 6.23 13.28 18.78
CA ILE A 101 7.34 13.35 17.80
C ILE A 101 8.35 14.45 18.13
N GLY A 102 7.98 15.44 18.94
CA GLY A 102 8.85 16.57 19.32
C GLY A 102 9.11 17.56 18.19
N PHE A 103 8.23 17.60 17.18
CA PHE A 103 8.22 18.55 16.07
C PHE A 103 6.84 19.19 15.98
N ARG A 104 6.79 20.47 15.58
CA ARG A 104 5.54 21.18 15.34
C ARG A 104 4.94 20.74 14.01
N CYS A 105 3.67 20.39 14.02
CA CYS A 105 2.93 20.04 12.81
C CYS A 105 2.33 21.32 12.22
N ILE A 106 2.47 21.50 10.90
CA ILE A 106 1.79 22.58 10.19
C ILE A 106 0.42 22.04 9.77
N SER A 107 -0.61 22.38 10.53
CA SER A 107 -2.00 22.00 10.23
C SER A 107 -2.92 23.21 10.30
N LYS A 108 -3.90 23.27 9.38
CA LYS A 108 -4.99 24.27 9.42
C LYS A 108 -6.07 23.89 10.44
N THR A 109 -6.08 22.65 10.91
CA THR A 109 -7.07 22.08 11.81
C THR A 109 -6.39 21.51 13.07
N ASN A 110 -7.14 21.36 14.16
CA ASN A 110 -6.64 20.71 15.39
C ASN A 110 -6.56 19.17 15.29
N PHE A 111 -7.02 18.61 14.18
CA PHE A 111 -7.05 17.17 13.93
C PHE A 111 -6.35 16.81 12.63
N TYR A 112 -5.48 15.83 12.71
CA TYR A 112 -4.85 15.16 11.58
C TYR A 112 -5.65 13.91 11.23
N GLN A 113 -6.01 13.77 9.96
CA GLN A 113 -6.71 12.60 9.46
C GLN A 113 -5.69 11.60 8.90
N SER A 114 -5.71 10.37 9.41
CA SER A 114 -4.77 9.32 9.02
C SER A 114 -5.47 8.00 8.73
N TYR A 115 -4.88 7.18 7.87
CA TYR A 115 -5.30 5.79 7.69
C TYR A 115 -4.76 4.85 8.78
N LEU A 116 -3.79 5.31 9.58
CA LEU A 116 -3.25 4.53 10.69
C LEU A 116 -3.79 5.04 12.02
N PRO A 117 -4.00 4.15 13.01
CA PRO A 117 -4.23 4.58 14.38
C PRO A 117 -2.98 5.28 14.93
N PHE A 118 -3.15 6.09 15.98
CA PHE A 118 -2.07 6.91 16.54
C PHE A 118 -0.82 6.10 16.94
N ASP A 119 -1.00 4.93 17.56
CA ASP A 119 0.12 4.12 18.05
C ASP A 119 0.97 3.56 16.90
N ASP A 120 0.37 3.33 15.73
CA ASP A 120 1.07 2.92 14.52
C ASP A 120 1.61 4.12 13.73
N LEU A 121 0.96 5.28 13.84
CA LEU A 121 1.43 6.51 13.22
C LEU A 121 2.74 6.98 13.87
N CYS A 122 2.79 6.95 15.21
CA CYS A 122 3.87 7.45 16.06
C CYS A 122 4.39 6.34 16.99
N SER A 123 4.95 5.28 16.42
CA SER A 123 5.54 4.19 17.20
C SER A 123 6.85 4.63 17.88
N ALA A 124 7.34 3.83 18.82
CA ALA A 124 8.63 4.08 19.48
C ALA A 124 9.79 4.23 18.46
N ASP A 125 9.77 3.43 17.40
CA ASP A 125 10.90 3.27 16.48
C ASP A 125 10.74 4.03 15.17
N TYR A 126 9.51 4.42 14.81
CA TYR A 126 9.23 5.05 13.52
C TYR A 126 8.03 5.99 13.57
N PHE A 127 7.96 6.87 12.56
CA PHE A 127 6.82 7.72 12.28
C PHE A 127 6.43 7.61 10.80
N THR A 128 5.15 7.82 10.45
CA THR A 128 4.69 7.83 9.06
C THR A 128 4.02 9.15 8.68
N PHE A 129 4.24 9.59 7.45
CA PHE A 129 3.62 10.79 6.88
C PHE A 129 2.49 10.37 5.95
N LEU A 130 1.25 10.34 6.45
CA LEU A 130 0.09 9.96 5.64
C LEU A 130 -1.09 10.87 5.93
N SER A 131 -1.20 11.92 5.13
CA SER A 131 -2.41 12.72 5.08
C SER A 131 -3.48 11.92 4.34
N SER A 132 -4.68 11.79 4.92
CA SER A 132 -5.81 11.26 4.16
C SER A 132 -6.12 12.13 2.94
N ASN A 133 -6.81 11.55 1.96
CA ASN A 133 -7.19 12.16 0.68
C ASN A 133 -8.15 13.38 0.79
N THR A 134 -8.41 13.90 1.99
CA THR A 134 -9.39 14.96 2.26
C THR A 134 -8.84 16.36 2.00
N ASP A 135 -7.51 16.53 1.96
CA ASP A 135 -6.90 17.75 1.44
C ASP A 135 -6.82 17.64 -0.09
N GLN A 136 -7.57 18.49 -0.78
CA GLN A 136 -7.75 18.53 -2.25
C GLN A 136 -6.46 18.68 -3.07
N ASN A 137 -5.27 18.68 -2.43
CA ASN A 137 -3.95 18.78 -3.06
C ASN A 137 -2.91 17.74 -2.58
N ILE A 138 -3.28 16.71 -1.80
CA ILE A 138 -2.34 15.66 -1.33
C ILE A 138 -2.58 14.30 -2.03
N ASN A 139 -3.23 14.33 -3.18
CA ASN A 139 -3.76 13.16 -3.91
C ASN A 139 -2.69 12.23 -4.57
N SER A 140 -1.41 12.31 -4.18
CA SER A 140 -0.31 11.57 -4.84
C SER A 140 0.54 10.64 -3.96
N THR A 141 0.45 10.74 -2.62
CA THR A 141 1.38 9.99 -1.73
C THR A 141 0.88 8.60 -1.39
N PHE A 142 -0.39 8.49 -0.97
CA PHE A 142 -0.96 7.22 -0.52
C PHE A 142 -1.41 6.35 -1.69
N TYR A 143 -2.24 6.85 -2.59
CA TYR A 143 -2.69 6.12 -3.77
C TYR A 143 -2.01 6.66 -5.03
N LYS A 144 -1.46 5.77 -5.87
CA LYS A 144 -0.82 6.17 -7.14
C LYS A 144 -0.97 5.13 -8.23
N ARG A 145 -0.99 5.63 -9.47
CA ARG A 145 -0.82 4.82 -10.67
C ARG A 145 0.66 4.63 -10.97
N ILE A 146 1.01 3.45 -11.45
CA ILE A 146 2.37 3.13 -11.84
C ILE A 146 2.71 3.73 -13.19
N ILE A 147 3.90 4.31 -13.24
CA ILE A 147 4.48 4.93 -14.42
C ILE A 147 5.45 3.93 -15.01
N TYR A 148 5.07 3.39 -16.16
CA TYR A 148 5.90 2.47 -16.93
C TYR A 148 6.85 3.27 -17.81
N ASP A 149 8.14 3.17 -17.57
CA ASP A 149 9.13 4.01 -18.26
C ASP A 149 10.44 3.26 -18.51
N LYS A 150 11.06 3.46 -19.67
CA LYS A 150 12.32 2.80 -20.02
C LYS A 150 13.46 3.21 -19.09
N ASP A 151 13.43 4.44 -18.59
CA ASP A 151 14.45 5.02 -17.72
C ASP A 151 14.05 4.92 -16.23
N TYR A 152 13.13 4.01 -15.87
CA TYR A 152 12.62 3.86 -14.49
C TYR A 152 13.73 3.78 -13.43
N LYS A 153 14.85 3.12 -13.74
CA LYS A 153 16.01 3.02 -12.81
C LYS A 153 16.64 4.38 -12.53
N GLN A 154 16.82 5.20 -13.56
CA GLN A 154 17.37 6.55 -13.41
C GLN A 154 16.38 7.43 -12.67
N LYS A 155 15.09 7.37 -13.01
CA LYS A 155 14.04 8.11 -12.30
C LYS A 155 13.99 7.78 -10.82
N ASN A 156 14.09 6.49 -10.48
CA ASN A 156 14.19 6.01 -9.11
C ASN A 156 15.45 6.53 -8.40
N PHE A 157 16.60 6.53 -9.07
CA PHE A 157 17.85 7.09 -8.54
C PHE A 157 17.73 8.60 -8.26
N ASP A 158 17.10 9.34 -9.17
CA ASP A 158 16.91 10.79 -9.07
C ASP A 158 15.97 11.21 -7.94
N LEU A 159 15.25 10.26 -7.33
CA LEU A 159 14.44 10.49 -6.11
C LEU A 159 15.32 10.77 -4.88
N ILE A 160 16.62 10.47 -4.94
CA ILE A 160 17.56 10.64 -3.85
C ILE A 160 18.64 11.62 -4.31
N LYS A 161 18.67 12.81 -3.72
CA LYS A 161 19.63 13.85 -4.10
C LYS A 161 20.55 14.18 -2.95
N ALA A 162 21.84 13.96 -3.13
CA ALA A 162 22.86 14.38 -2.18
C ALA A 162 23.41 15.77 -2.56
N ASP A 163 23.38 16.70 -1.62
CA ASP A 163 24.09 17.98 -1.69
C ASP A 163 25.34 17.85 -0.82
N ILE A 164 26.48 17.63 -1.47
CA ILE A 164 27.79 17.43 -0.81
C ILE A 164 28.22 18.71 -0.08
N ALA A 165 27.95 19.88 -0.67
CA ALA A 165 28.36 21.16 -0.10
C ALA A 165 27.61 21.46 1.22
N LYS A 166 26.34 21.04 1.31
CA LYS A 166 25.53 21.19 2.52
C LYS A 166 25.54 19.97 3.43
N ASN A 167 26.17 18.88 3.01
CA ASN A 167 26.12 17.58 3.70
C ASN A 167 24.68 17.11 3.99
N THR A 168 23.79 17.30 3.01
CA THR A 168 22.37 16.91 3.14
C THR A 168 21.95 15.93 2.06
N THR A 169 21.02 15.03 2.38
CA THR A 169 20.36 14.15 1.40
C THR A 169 18.86 14.41 1.44
N SER A 170 18.25 14.67 0.28
CA SER A 170 16.80 14.82 0.13
C SER A 170 16.19 13.58 -0.54
N PHE A 171 14.95 13.29 -0.17
CA PHE A 171 14.19 12.14 -0.63
C PHE A 171 12.84 12.60 -1.18
N ALA A 172 12.54 12.24 -2.42
CA ALA A 172 11.22 12.41 -3.04
C ALA A 172 10.33 11.22 -2.63
N ILE A 173 9.90 11.22 -1.37
CA ILE A 173 9.10 10.16 -0.75
C ILE A 173 7.79 9.86 -1.52
N PRO A 174 6.97 10.84 -1.92
CA PRO A 174 5.70 10.57 -2.62
C PRO A 174 5.85 9.66 -3.86
N GLU A 175 6.91 9.86 -4.63
CA GLU A 175 7.20 9.20 -5.90
C GLU A 175 7.89 7.83 -5.74
N MET A 176 8.35 7.47 -4.54
CA MET A 176 9.07 6.21 -4.31
C MET A 176 8.21 4.98 -4.61
N GLY A 177 8.74 4.07 -5.45
CA GLY A 177 7.99 2.91 -5.91
C GLY A 177 6.82 3.29 -6.83
N GLN A 178 6.97 4.32 -7.66
CA GLN A 178 6.00 4.66 -8.70
C GLN A 178 6.47 4.25 -10.11
N TYR A 179 7.78 4.15 -10.33
CA TYR A 179 8.35 3.84 -11.65
C TYR A 179 8.67 2.36 -11.79
N LYS A 180 8.25 1.76 -12.92
CA LYS A 180 8.42 0.34 -13.18
C LYS A 180 8.81 0.09 -14.64
N SER A 181 9.43 -1.05 -14.92
CA SER A 181 9.81 -1.41 -16.29
C SER A 181 8.56 -1.60 -17.19
N PRO A 182 8.58 -1.14 -18.46
CA PRO A 182 7.47 -1.32 -19.40
C PRO A 182 7.08 -2.78 -19.65
N ILE A 183 7.97 -3.74 -19.37
CA ILE A 183 7.63 -5.18 -19.49
C ILE A 183 6.46 -5.58 -18.57
N TRP A 184 6.22 -4.81 -17.50
CA TRP A 184 5.14 -5.03 -16.53
C TRP A 184 3.87 -4.21 -16.83
N GLU A 185 3.82 -3.46 -17.94
CA GLU A 185 2.69 -2.58 -18.28
C GLU A 185 1.36 -3.34 -18.40
N PHE A 186 1.42 -4.62 -18.78
CA PHE A 186 0.24 -5.49 -18.83
C PHE A 186 -0.52 -5.57 -17.50
N GLN A 187 0.13 -5.29 -16.36
CA GLN A 187 -0.51 -5.30 -15.05
C GLN A 187 -1.50 -4.16 -14.87
N LYS A 188 -1.34 -3.04 -15.60
CA LYS A 188 -2.12 -1.80 -15.43
C LYS A 188 -2.24 -1.43 -13.94
N GLU A 189 -1.09 -1.41 -13.27
CA GLU A 189 -1.01 -1.41 -11.82
C GLU A 189 -1.31 -0.03 -11.23
N SER A 190 -2.12 -0.02 -10.18
CA SER A 190 -2.18 1.06 -9.20
C SER A 190 -1.86 0.49 -7.82
N ARG A 191 -1.36 1.32 -6.91
CA ARG A 191 -1.03 0.86 -5.57
C ARG A 191 -1.31 1.87 -4.50
N PHE A 192 -1.54 1.35 -3.31
CA PHE A 192 -1.45 2.11 -2.08
C PHE A 192 -0.05 1.98 -1.51
N THR A 193 0.50 3.06 -0.94
CA THR A 193 1.86 3.11 -0.39
C THR A 193 1.89 3.75 0.99
N LEU A 194 2.53 3.08 1.93
CA LEU A 194 2.83 3.57 3.28
C LEU A 194 4.33 3.79 3.39
N PHE A 195 4.73 4.89 4.01
CA PHE A 195 6.13 5.26 4.22
C PHE A 195 6.41 5.37 5.71
N PHE A 196 7.20 4.45 6.24
CA PHE A 196 7.64 4.51 7.63
C PHE A 196 9.04 5.11 7.67
N LEU A 197 9.27 6.14 8.47
CA LEU A 197 10.58 6.75 8.65
C LEU A 197 11.07 6.48 10.09
N PRO A 198 12.33 6.09 10.29
CA PRO A 198 12.87 5.88 11.63
C PRO A 198 12.80 7.18 12.43
N LEU A 199 12.38 7.08 13.69
CA LEU A 199 12.18 8.24 14.56
C LEU A 199 13.33 8.36 15.58
N ILE A 200 14.07 9.46 15.53
CA ILE A 200 15.14 9.76 16.49
C ILE A 200 14.54 10.50 17.70
N ARG A 201 14.25 9.75 18.77
CA ARG A 201 13.64 10.27 20.01
C ARG A 201 14.64 10.88 21.02
N ASN A 202 15.80 11.35 20.56
CA ASN A 202 16.76 12.02 21.44
C ASN A 202 16.31 13.47 21.70
N LYS A 203 15.98 13.80 22.95
CA LYS A 203 15.53 15.15 23.36
C LYS A 203 16.65 16.18 23.38
N ASP A 204 17.90 15.75 23.46
CA ASP A 204 19.07 16.62 23.48
C ASP A 204 19.46 17.09 22.08
N LEU A 205 18.94 16.43 21.03
CA LEU A 205 19.13 16.83 19.65
C LEU A 205 18.10 17.87 19.23
N SER A 206 18.58 18.95 18.62
CA SER A 206 17.75 19.91 17.91
C SER A 206 17.01 19.26 16.75
N ILE A 207 15.95 19.92 16.29
CA ILE A 207 15.19 19.51 15.10
C ILE A 207 16.11 19.33 13.89
N LYS A 208 17.05 20.27 13.72
CA LYS A 208 18.02 20.26 12.62
C LYS A 208 18.92 19.03 12.68
N GLU A 209 19.47 18.71 13.85
CA GLU A 209 20.33 17.54 14.05
C GLU A 209 19.57 16.23 13.79
N LYS A 210 18.30 16.12 14.23
CA LYS A 210 17.46 14.96 13.92
C LYS A 210 17.26 14.79 12.41
N TYR A 211 17.01 15.88 11.68
CA TYR A 211 16.89 15.84 10.22
C TYR A 211 18.21 15.48 9.53
N GLU A 212 19.35 15.98 10.00
CA GLU A 212 20.68 15.65 9.46
C GLU A 212 21.07 14.19 9.71
N LEU A 213 20.56 13.57 10.78
CA LEU A 213 20.77 12.15 11.07
C LEU A 213 19.81 11.22 10.33
N LEU A 214 18.69 11.72 9.80
CA LEU A 214 17.67 10.91 9.13
C LEU A 214 18.24 10.03 8.00
N PRO A 215 19.11 10.54 7.09
CA PRO A 215 19.73 9.72 6.06
C PRO A 215 20.53 8.54 6.64
N ARG A 216 21.27 8.76 7.74
CA ARG A 216 22.04 7.70 8.42
C ARG A 216 21.10 6.68 9.06
N THR A 217 20.01 7.11 9.67
CA THR A 217 19.04 6.17 10.26
C THR A 217 18.29 5.37 9.22
N LEU A 218 18.05 5.93 8.03
CA LEU A 218 17.47 5.18 6.92
C LEU A 218 18.41 4.07 6.44
N THR A 219 19.74 4.24 6.52
CA THR A 219 20.70 3.16 6.19
C THR A 219 20.64 1.96 7.11
N ILE A 220 20.04 2.11 8.29
CA ILE A 220 19.77 1.01 9.20
C ILE A 220 18.47 0.35 8.71
N PRO A 221 18.51 -0.90 8.22
CA PRO A 221 17.30 -1.59 7.82
C PRO A 221 16.30 -1.61 8.99
N LYS A 222 15.01 -1.42 8.71
CA LYS A 222 13.98 -1.69 9.71
C LYS A 222 14.21 -3.10 10.26
N SER A 223 14.12 -3.27 11.59
CA SER A 223 14.31 -4.58 12.23
C SER A 223 13.53 -5.66 11.47
N SER A 224 14.06 -6.88 11.45
CA SER A 224 13.47 -8.02 10.74
C SER A 224 12.02 -8.34 11.11
N GLU A 225 11.45 -7.68 12.12
CA GLU A 225 10.15 -7.93 12.71
C GLU A 225 8.98 -7.35 11.90
N LEU A 226 9.16 -6.21 11.22
CA LEU A 226 8.07 -5.58 10.46
C LEU A 226 8.23 -5.87 8.96
N GLN A 227 7.87 -7.09 8.58
CA GLN A 227 7.90 -7.56 7.17
C GLN A 227 6.69 -7.08 6.38
N ASP A 228 5.56 -6.92 7.06
CA ASP A 228 4.27 -6.57 6.48
C ASP A 228 3.53 -5.60 7.41
N TYR A 229 2.58 -4.86 6.84
CA TYR A 229 1.63 -4.05 7.60
C TYR A 229 0.20 -4.33 7.13
N TYR A 230 -0.75 -4.43 8.07
CA TYR A 230 -2.14 -4.73 7.78
C TYR A 230 -3.02 -3.52 8.07
N LEU A 231 -3.39 -2.79 7.02
CA LEU A 231 -4.19 -1.57 7.14
C LEU A 231 -5.67 -1.91 7.22
N LYS A 232 -6.38 -1.34 8.22
CA LYS A 232 -7.79 -1.64 8.48
C LYS A 232 -8.71 -1.02 7.44
N LEU A 233 -9.68 -1.83 7.00
CA LEU A 233 -10.78 -1.37 6.16
C LEU A 233 -11.78 -0.57 6.98
N ASP A 234 -12.47 0.37 6.33
CA ASP A 234 -13.57 1.10 6.95
C ASP A 234 -14.76 0.17 7.22
N GLU A 235 -15.60 0.58 8.17
CA GLU A 235 -16.76 -0.21 8.56
C GLU A 235 -17.70 -0.39 7.37
N ASN A 236 -18.28 -1.59 7.22
CA ASN A 236 -19.23 -1.93 6.16
C ASN A 236 -18.67 -2.02 4.73
N ILE A 237 -17.40 -1.69 4.47
CA ILE A 237 -16.78 -1.83 3.14
C ILE A 237 -16.95 -3.25 2.58
N LEU A 238 -16.80 -4.25 3.44
CA LEU A 238 -16.93 -5.66 3.06
C LEU A 238 -18.38 -6.15 2.95
N ASN A 239 -19.37 -5.38 3.44
CA ASN A 239 -20.76 -5.85 3.46
C ASN A 239 -21.32 -6.08 2.05
N HIS A 240 -20.81 -5.37 1.04
CA HIS A 240 -21.24 -5.47 -0.35
C HIS A 240 -20.07 -5.85 -1.28
N ILE A 241 -19.05 -6.53 -0.73
CA ILE A 241 -17.89 -6.96 -1.51
C ILE A 241 -18.33 -7.84 -2.68
N LYS A 242 -17.75 -7.57 -3.86
CA LYS A 242 -17.92 -8.42 -5.04
C LYS A 242 -16.67 -9.25 -5.24
N VAL A 243 -16.86 -10.56 -5.30
CA VAL A 243 -15.79 -11.53 -5.46
C VAL A 243 -16.02 -12.30 -6.75
N ARG A 244 -15.18 -12.06 -7.74
CA ARG A 244 -15.20 -12.81 -8.99
C ARG A 244 -14.34 -14.06 -8.87
N LEU A 245 -14.88 -15.21 -9.27
CA LEU A 245 -14.12 -16.45 -9.36
C LEU A 245 -13.22 -16.44 -10.60
N SER A 246 -12.07 -17.08 -10.48
CA SER A 246 -11.20 -17.36 -11.64
C SER A 246 -11.95 -18.13 -12.74
N PRO A 247 -11.61 -17.96 -14.03
CA PRO A 247 -12.16 -18.77 -15.10
C PRO A 247 -11.82 -20.27 -15.01
N LEU A 248 -10.88 -20.65 -14.15
CA LEU A 248 -10.52 -22.05 -13.85
C LEU A 248 -11.03 -22.53 -12.48
N ALA A 249 -11.90 -21.73 -11.82
CA ALA A 249 -12.49 -22.10 -10.55
C ALA A 249 -13.36 -23.36 -10.67
N LYS A 250 -13.26 -24.23 -9.67
CA LYS A 250 -14.10 -25.42 -9.54
C LYS A 250 -15.35 -25.13 -8.71
N ASP A 251 -16.32 -26.03 -8.77
CA ASP A 251 -17.50 -25.98 -7.88
C ASP A 251 -17.11 -25.94 -6.39
N SER A 252 -16.04 -26.65 -6.01
CA SER A 252 -15.50 -26.60 -4.64
C SER A 252 -15.07 -25.19 -4.24
N ASP A 253 -14.43 -24.46 -5.15
CA ASP A 253 -13.93 -23.11 -4.91
C ASP A 253 -15.11 -22.15 -4.69
N LYS A 254 -16.16 -22.30 -5.50
CA LYS A 254 -17.41 -21.55 -5.36
C LYS A 254 -18.09 -21.81 -4.01
N ILE A 255 -18.15 -23.07 -3.57
CA ILE A 255 -18.72 -23.43 -2.25
C ILE A 255 -17.93 -22.76 -1.12
N ILE A 256 -16.59 -22.81 -1.17
CA ILE A 256 -15.72 -22.19 -0.16
C ILE A 256 -15.92 -20.67 -0.13
N VAL A 257 -15.86 -20.01 -1.29
CA VAL A 257 -16.06 -18.55 -1.39
C VAL A 257 -17.45 -18.16 -0.89
N LYS A 258 -18.49 -18.94 -1.22
CA LYS A 258 -19.85 -18.68 -0.74
C LYS A 258 -19.94 -18.76 0.78
N ALA A 259 -19.37 -19.81 1.38
CA ALA A 259 -19.34 -19.96 2.84
C ALA A 259 -18.57 -18.83 3.54
N LEU A 260 -17.47 -18.34 2.95
CA LEU A 260 -16.72 -17.20 3.48
C LEU A 260 -17.57 -15.92 3.43
N LEU A 261 -18.23 -15.63 2.31
CA LEU A 261 -19.07 -14.44 2.17
C LEU A 261 -20.26 -14.47 3.13
N ASP A 262 -20.94 -15.62 3.26
CA ASP A 262 -22.09 -15.77 4.16
C ASP A 262 -21.69 -15.60 5.64
N LYS A 263 -20.45 -15.95 5.99
CA LYS A 263 -19.95 -15.79 7.37
C LYS A 263 -19.55 -14.35 7.70
N TYR A 264 -18.88 -13.66 6.78
CA TYR A 264 -18.19 -12.40 7.08
C TYR A 264 -18.85 -11.15 6.47
N THR A 265 -19.87 -11.30 5.63
CA THR A 265 -20.49 -10.18 4.91
C THR A 265 -22.01 -10.22 5.03
N THR A 266 -22.67 -9.08 4.85
CA THR A 266 -24.15 -9.01 4.85
C THR A 266 -24.74 -9.34 3.48
N ASN A 267 -24.16 -8.77 2.42
CA ASN A 267 -24.66 -8.79 1.05
C ASN A 267 -23.51 -9.02 0.04
N GLY A 268 -22.43 -9.70 0.46
CA GLY A 268 -21.33 -10.04 -0.44
C GLY A 268 -21.81 -10.98 -1.55
N SER A 269 -21.31 -10.77 -2.77
CA SER A 269 -21.76 -11.52 -3.95
C SER A 269 -20.61 -12.17 -4.71
N ILE A 270 -20.94 -13.30 -5.34
CA ILE A 270 -20.05 -14.02 -6.24
C ILE A 270 -20.37 -13.61 -7.67
N GLU A 271 -19.33 -13.37 -8.47
CA GLU A 271 -19.41 -13.20 -9.92
C GLU A 271 -18.62 -14.31 -10.61
N GLU A 272 -19.11 -14.80 -11.75
CA GLU A 272 -18.32 -15.68 -12.61
C GLU A 272 -17.32 -14.85 -13.44
N SER A 273 -16.24 -15.50 -13.87
CA SER A 273 -15.33 -14.88 -14.84
C SER A 273 -16.03 -14.67 -16.18
N ASN A 274 -15.73 -13.56 -16.84
CA ASN A 274 -16.12 -13.28 -18.21
C ASN A 274 -15.21 -14.02 -19.22
N LEU A 275 -14.08 -14.56 -18.76
CA LEU A 275 -13.15 -15.31 -19.59
C LEU A 275 -13.58 -16.77 -19.72
N ARG A 276 -13.37 -17.35 -20.90
CA ARG A 276 -13.59 -18.77 -21.17
C ARG A 276 -12.28 -19.37 -21.65
N ILE A 277 -11.59 -20.10 -20.77
CA ILE A 277 -10.29 -20.72 -21.05
C ILE A 277 -10.30 -22.21 -20.65
N ARG A 278 -9.39 -22.98 -21.22
CA ARG A 278 -9.16 -24.40 -20.90
C ARG A 278 -7.72 -24.61 -20.46
#